data_AF-A0A314ZZH4-F1
#
_entry.id   AF-A0A314ZZH4-F1
#
_cell.length_a   1.000
_cell.length_b   1.000
_cell.length_c   1.000
_cell.angle_alpha   90.00
_cell.angle_beta   90.00
_cell.angle_gamma   90.00
#
_symmetry.space_group_name_H-M   'P 1'
#
loop_
_entity.id
_entity.type
_entity.pdbx_description
1 polymer ?
#
loop_
_entity_poly.entity_id
_entity_poly.type
_entity_poly.pdbx_seq_one_letter_code
_entity_poly.pdbx_strand_id
1 'polypeptide(L)'
;MASLSTTTTLFPTTSLFPFSQESPQIPSFKNTTNIPLHVEKPRQKKKCPYWPRRAIRWPVSLPADPFALANPISPPDLTQCGPADLPTGALPTNCCPPSSPKIIDFKLPSPSSLRVRPAAQTVDQAYIEKYSKAIALMKALPDDDPRNFTQQANVHCAYCDGAYDQVGFPDLELQIHNCWLFFPFHRYYLYFYERILAKLINDPTFTLPFWNWDAPAGMQLPALYANPDSPLYDELRAATHQPPALLDLEFNGTDEKVNREAQVNSNLKIMYRQMVSNAKKPLLFFGWP
;
A
#
# COMPACT_ATOMS: atom_id res chain seq x y z
N MET A 1 -23.42 57.17 32.06
CA MET A 1 -22.72 57.22 30.76
C MET A 1 -21.28 56.79 30.96
N ALA A 2 -20.89 55.64 30.41
CA ALA A 2 -19.54 55.39 29.92
C ALA A 2 -19.60 54.16 29.00
N SER A 3 -19.12 54.34 27.79
CA SER A 3 -19.31 53.49 26.61
C SER A 3 -18.45 52.23 26.63
N LEU A 4 -18.99 51.16 26.04
CA LEU A 4 -18.29 49.97 25.57
C LEU A 4 -17.22 50.34 24.53
N SER A 5 -16.11 49.60 24.53
CA SER A 5 -15.32 49.35 23.33
C SER A 5 -14.60 48.00 23.46
N THR A 6 -15.09 47.01 22.71
CA THR A 6 -14.49 45.70 22.51
C THR A 6 -13.54 45.77 21.33
N THR A 7 -12.25 45.50 21.54
CA THR A 7 -11.25 45.44 20.47
C THR A 7 -11.08 43.99 20.02
N THR A 8 -11.53 43.71 18.79
CA THR A 8 -11.31 42.44 18.08
C THR A 8 -9.86 42.39 17.58
N THR A 9 -9.07 41.43 18.06
CA THR A 9 -7.74 41.11 17.51
C THR A 9 -7.87 40.07 16.40
N LEU A 10 -7.53 40.48 15.18
CA LEU A 10 -7.38 39.62 14.00
C LEU A 10 -6.03 38.89 14.06
N PHE A 11 -6.04 37.56 13.94
CA PHE A 11 -4.85 36.75 13.72
C PHE A 11 -4.48 36.75 12.22
N PRO A 12 -3.21 37.00 11.83
CA PRO A 12 -2.79 36.85 10.45
C PRO A 12 -2.57 35.37 10.12
N THR A 13 -3.16 34.93 9.01
CA THR A 13 -2.88 33.67 8.33
C THR A 13 -1.45 33.68 7.79
N THR A 14 -0.55 32.91 8.39
CA THR A 14 0.79 32.64 7.84
C THR A 14 0.73 31.37 7.01
N SER A 15 0.91 31.52 5.70
CA SER A 15 1.10 30.39 4.78
C SER A 15 2.49 29.80 5.00
N LEU A 16 2.57 28.53 5.38
CA LEU A 16 3.84 27.79 5.47
C LEU A 16 4.12 27.09 4.13
N PHE A 17 4.76 27.81 3.21
CA PHE A 17 5.52 27.22 2.11
C PHE A 17 7.01 27.38 2.44
N PRO A 18 7.75 26.33 2.84
CA PRO A 18 9.20 26.40 2.92
C PRO A 18 9.79 25.69 1.70
N PHE A 19 9.67 26.30 0.52
CA PHE A 19 10.52 25.96 -0.62
C PHE A 19 10.90 27.26 -1.33
N SER A 20 11.77 28.03 -0.68
CA SER A 20 12.57 29.04 -1.35
C SER A 20 13.91 29.11 -0.64
N GLN A 21 14.87 28.32 -1.11
CA GLN A 21 16.28 28.58 -0.89
C GLN A 21 17.03 28.30 -2.18
N GLU A 22 17.91 29.25 -2.50
CA GLU A 22 18.69 29.39 -3.71
C GLU A 22 19.60 28.19 -3.99
N SER A 23 19.77 27.88 -5.27
CA SER A 23 20.62 26.81 -5.79
C SER A 23 22.12 27.05 -5.50
N PRO A 24 22.82 26.15 -4.79
CA PRO A 24 24.26 26.05 -4.88
C PRO A 24 24.64 25.20 -6.09
N GLN A 25 25.60 25.67 -6.89
CA GLN A 25 26.13 24.93 -8.04
C GLN A 25 26.69 23.56 -7.61
N ILE A 26 26.22 22.50 -8.28
CA ILE A 26 26.70 21.13 -8.09
C ILE A 26 28.02 20.94 -8.86
N PRO A 27 29.14 20.55 -8.22
CA PRO A 27 30.33 20.15 -8.95
C PRO A 27 30.11 18.80 -9.63
N SER A 28 30.54 18.71 -10.90
CA SER A 28 30.53 17.49 -11.72
C SER A 28 31.38 16.40 -11.07
N PHE A 29 30.76 15.31 -10.65
CA PHE A 29 31.49 14.12 -10.20
C PHE A 29 31.86 13.24 -11.40
N LYS A 30 33.18 13.06 -11.56
CA LYS A 30 33.80 12.15 -12.51
C LYS A 30 33.50 10.70 -12.13
N ASN A 31 33.17 9.93 -13.16
CA ASN A 31 32.82 8.52 -13.09
C ASN A 31 34.10 7.67 -13.01
N THR A 32 34.42 7.11 -11.84
CA THR A 32 35.48 6.08 -11.70
C THR A 32 35.18 5.20 -10.49
N THR A 33 34.68 3.98 -10.71
CA THR A 33 35.41 2.70 -10.54
C THR A 33 34.46 1.53 -10.76
N ASN A 34 34.90 0.59 -11.62
CA ASN A 34 34.26 -0.69 -11.87
C ASN A 34 34.31 -1.57 -10.61
N ILE A 35 33.14 -2.02 -10.13
CA ILE A 35 33.01 -3.10 -9.15
C ILE A 35 32.33 -4.28 -9.87
N PRO A 36 32.86 -5.51 -9.79
CA PRO A 36 32.30 -6.64 -10.53
C PRO A 36 30.91 -7.00 -10.00
N LEU A 37 29.93 -7.01 -10.91
CA LEU A 37 28.60 -7.58 -10.65
C LEU A 37 28.75 -9.08 -10.36
N HIS A 38 28.61 -9.47 -9.11
CA HIS A 38 28.31 -10.86 -8.79
C HIS A 38 26.90 -11.15 -9.29
N VAL A 39 26.81 -11.91 -10.38
CA VAL A 39 25.54 -12.38 -10.95
C VAL A 39 24.97 -13.45 -10.04
N GLU A 40 24.12 -13.02 -9.10
CA GLU A 40 23.19 -13.92 -8.44
C GLU A 40 22.07 -14.28 -9.43
N LYS A 41 21.68 -15.55 -9.49
CA LYS A 41 20.64 -16.05 -10.41
C LYS A 41 19.37 -15.21 -10.25
N PRO A 42 18.71 -14.78 -11.34
CA PRO A 42 17.55 -13.91 -11.22
C PRO A 42 16.40 -14.67 -10.54
N ARG A 43 15.91 -14.15 -9.40
CA ARG A 43 14.50 -14.39 -9.03
C ARG A 43 13.68 -13.96 -10.24
N GLN A 44 12.92 -14.88 -10.82
CA GLN A 44 11.90 -14.51 -11.80
C GLN A 44 10.96 -13.52 -11.10
N LYS A 45 11.14 -12.22 -11.35
CA LYS A 45 10.18 -11.21 -10.91
C LYS A 45 8.89 -11.58 -11.63
N LYS A 46 7.85 -11.99 -10.89
CA LYS A 46 6.49 -12.20 -11.43
C LYS A 46 6.10 -10.91 -12.17
N LYS A 47 6.21 -10.93 -13.50
CA LYS A 47 5.92 -9.76 -14.34
C LYS A 47 4.41 -9.68 -14.50
N CYS A 48 3.87 -8.48 -14.45
CA CYS A 48 2.50 -8.30 -14.88
C CYS A 48 2.40 -8.72 -16.36
N PRO A 49 1.44 -9.58 -16.71
CA PRO A 49 1.38 -10.21 -18.01
C PRO A 49 1.13 -9.17 -19.12
N TYR A 50 2.13 -9.03 -19.99
CA TYR A 50 2.11 -8.11 -21.12
C TYR A 50 1.26 -8.68 -22.26
N TRP A 51 0.27 -7.91 -22.71
CA TRP A 51 -0.48 -8.21 -23.94
C TRP A 51 0.29 -7.75 -25.19
N PRO A 52 0.76 -8.66 -26.07
CA PRO A 52 1.12 -8.25 -27.42
C PRO A 52 -0.15 -7.92 -28.20
N ARG A 53 -0.19 -6.75 -28.84
CA ARG A 53 -1.26 -6.34 -29.77
C ARG A 53 -1.36 -7.33 -30.94
N ARG A 54 -2.17 -8.39 -30.85
CA ARG A 54 -2.61 -9.18 -32.02
C ARG A 54 -4.10 -9.48 -31.95
N ALA A 55 -4.74 -9.21 -33.08
CA ALA A 55 -6.15 -8.96 -33.29
C ALA A 55 -7.02 -10.23 -33.33
N ILE A 56 -8.25 -10.13 -32.81
CA ILE A 56 -9.38 -11.01 -33.20
C ILE A 56 -10.60 -10.10 -33.43
N ARG A 57 -11.27 -10.29 -34.57
CA ARG A 57 -12.19 -9.33 -35.21
C ARG A 57 -13.61 -9.92 -35.26
N TRP A 58 -14.61 -9.25 -34.65
CA TRP A 58 -16.05 -9.38 -34.97
C TRP A 58 -16.79 -8.06 -34.64
N PRO A 59 -17.88 -7.70 -35.36
CA PRO A 59 -18.40 -6.32 -35.37
C PRO A 59 -19.56 -6.11 -34.39
N VAL A 60 -19.66 -4.89 -33.82
CA VAL A 60 -20.85 -4.01 -33.75
C VAL A 60 -20.47 -2.73 -32.98
N SER A 61 -21.07 -1.61 -33.39
CA SER A 61 -20.70 -0.21 -33.21
C SER A 61 -21.45 0.54 -32.09
N LEU A 62 -20.76 1.47 -31.40
CA LEU A 62 -21.24 2.80 -30.97
C LEU A 62 -20.03 3.78 -30.83
N PRO A 63 -20.20 5.11 -30.92
CA PRO A 63 -19.17 6.03 -31.38
C PRO A 63 -18.25 6.54 -30.27
N ALA A 64 -17.15 5.83 -30.06
CA ALA A 64 -15.88 6.33 -29.54
C ALA A 64 -14.80 5.70 -30.43
N ASP A 65 -13.71 6.42 -30.71
CA ASP A 65 -12.60 6.02 -31.61
C ASP A 65 -12.56 4.51 -31.96
N PRO A 66 -13.05 4.10 -33.15
CA PRO A 66 -13.43 2.72 -33.46
C PRO A 66 -12.27 1.72 -33.56
N PHE A 67 -11.04 2.16 -33.27
CA PHE A 67 -9.83 1.33 -33.30
C PHE A 67 -9.22 1.07 -31.92
N ALA A 68 -9.76 1.66 -30.84
CA ALA A 68 -9.31 1.36 -29.49
C ALA A 68 -10.04 0.13 -28.93
N LEU A 69 -9.61 -1.06 -29.35
CA LEU A 69 -9.97 -2.30 -28.65
C LEU A 69 -9.25 -2.31 -27.30
N ALA A 70 -9.98 -1.98 -26.23
CA ALA A 70 -9.49 -2.16 -24.87
C ALA A 70 -9.81 -3.59 -24.42
N ASN A 71 -8.80 -4.33 -23.98
CA ASN A 71 -8.98 -5.60 -23.29
C ASN A 71 -8.46 -5.47 -21.85
N PRO A 72 -9.24 -4.84 -20.95
CA PRO A 72 -8.82 -4.67 -19.57
C PRO A 72 -8.74 -6.03 -18.86
N ILE A 73 -7.83 -6.14 -17.90
CA ILE A 73 -7.80 -7.27 -16.98
C ILE A 73 -9.16 -7.35 -16.27
N SER A 74 -9.82 -8.49 -16.42
CA SER A 74 -11.12 -8.76 -15.80
C SER A 74 -10.93 -9.25 -14.36
N PRO A 75 -11.90 -9.02 -13.46
CA PRO A 75 -11.89 -9.67 -12.15
C PRO A 75 -11.84 -11.20 -12.33
N PRO A 76 -11.10 -11.92 -11.47
CA PRO A 76 -10.98 -13.36 -11.59
C PRO A 76 -12.31 -14.06 -11.30
N ASP A 77 -12.50 -15.25 -11.84
CA ASP A 77 -13.57 -16.15 -11.41
C ASP A 77 -13.20 -16.75 -10.05
N LEU A 78 -13.91 -16.35 -9.00
CA LEU A 78 -13.64 -16.79 -7.63
C LEU A 78 -13.83 -18.31 -7.43
N THR A 79 -14.54 -18.98 -8.34
CA THR A 79 -14.71 -20.45 -8.32
C THR A 79 -13.50 -21.20 -8.88
N GLN A 80 -12.62 -20.49 -9.61
CA GLN A 80 -11.40 -21.02 -10.23
C GLN A 80 -10.14 -20.66 -9.44
N CYS A 81 -10.27 -20.50 -8.12
CA CYS A 81 -9.12 -20.24 -7.26
C CYS A 81 -8.28 -21.51 -7.05
N GLY A 82 -6.97 -21.38 -7.24
CA GLY A 82 -5.98 -22.45 -7.09
C GLY A 82 -5.01 -22.23 -5.93
N PRO A 83 -4.02 -23.15 -5.78
CA PRO A 83 -2.94 -22.98 -4.82
C PRO A 83 -2.07 -21.76 -5.17
N ALA A 84 -1.56 -21.08 -4.14
CA ALA A 84 -0.65 -19.96 -4.33
C ALA A 84 0.81 -20.42 -4.59
N ASP A 85 1.52 -19.62 -5.38
CA ASP A 85 2.94 -19.74 -5.68
C ASP A 85 3.80 -19.22 -4.53
N LEU A 86 4.16 -20.12 -3.62
CA LEU A 86 4.94 -19.81 -2.43
C LEU A 86 6.44 -20.13 -2.61
N PRO A 87 7.34 -19.40 -1.92
CA PRO A 87 8.76 -19.72 -1.89
C PRO A 87 9.04 -21.15 -1.38
N THR A 88 10.14 -21.75 -1.85
CA THR A 88 10.57 -23.08 -1.37
C THR A 88 10.71 -23.11 0.15
N GLY A 89 10.06 -24.08 0.79
CA GLY A 89 10.07 -24.26 2.25
C GLY A 89 8.99 -23.49 2.99
N ALA A 90 8.18 -22.65 2.31
CA ALA A 90 6.99 -22.06 2.91
C ALA A 90 5.94 -23.15 3.17
N LEU A 91 5.17 -22.97 4.25
CA LEU A 91 4.02 -23.83 4.53
C LEU A 91 2.97 -23.65 3.42
N PRO A 92 2.40 -24.74 2.87
CA PRO A 92 1.31 -24.64 1.93
C PRO A 92 0.16 -23.82 2.51
N THR A 93 -0.25 -22.78 1.79
CA THR A 93 -1.32 -21.87 2.23
C THR A 93 -2.43 -21.86 1.19
N ASN A 94 -3.66 -22.15 1.62
CA ASN A 94 -4.84 -21.99 0.79
C ASN A 94 -5.39 -20.58 0.97
N CYS A 95 -5.22 -19.75 -0.04
CA CYS A 95 -5.63 -18.35 -0.03
C CYS A 95 -6.99 -18.12 -0.68
N CYS A 96 -7.71 -19.19 -1.04
CA CYS A 96 -8.98 -19.06 -1.72
C CYS A 96 -10.05 -18.49 -0.80
N PRO A 97 -10.85 -17.52 -1.29
CA PRO A 97 -11.89 -16.90 -0.51
C PRO A 97 -12.98 -17.92 -0.18
N PRO A 98 -13.77 -17.68 0.89
CA PRO A 98 -14.94 -18.50 1.15
C PRO A 98 -15.96 -18.29 0.03
N SER A 99 -16.80 -19.30 -0.24
CA SER A 99 -17.75 -19.25 -1.34
C SER A 99 -18.71 -18.07 -1.21
N SER A 100 -18.80 -17.25 -2.26
CA SER A 100 -19.74 -16.13 -2.35
C SER A 100 -20.66 -16.34 -3.55
N PRO A 101 -21.97 -16.52 -3.35
CA PRO A 101 -22.88 -16.85 -4.43
C PRO A 101 -23.25 -15.66 -5.32
N LYS A 102 -22.88 -14.42 -4.93
CA LYS A 102 -23.32 -13.21 -5.62
C LYS A 102 -22.28 -12.11 -5.60
N ILE A 103 -21.75 -11.80 -6.77
CA ILE A 103 -20.99 -10.58 -7.03
C ILE A 103 -22.00 -9.46 -7.33
N ILE A 104 -21.80 -8.30 -6.72
CA ILE A 104 -22.63 -7.11 -6.94
C ILE A 104 -21.77 -5.95 -7.39
N ASP A 105 -22.33 -5.07 -8.20
CA ASP A 105 -21.65 -3.85 -8.61
C ASP A 105 -21.40 -2.94 -7.42
N PHE A 106 -20.19 -2.38 -7.37
CA PHE A 106 -19.82 -1.40 -6.38
C PHE A 106 -20.72 -0.17 -6.47
N LYS A 107 -21.23 0.28 -5.33
CA LYS A 107 -21.97 1.54 -5.18
C LYS A 107 -21.20 2.46 -4.26
N LEU A 108 -21.03 3.70 -4.69
CA LEU A 108 -20.41 4.72 -3.85
C LEU A 108 -21.21 4.87 -2.55
N PRO A 109 -20.54 5.00 -1.39
CA PRO A 109 -21.24 5.27 -0.14
C PRO A 109 -21.91 6.64 -0.23
N SER A 110 -23.03 6.81 0.46
CA SER A 110 -23.67 8.11 0.60
C SER A 110 -22.66 9.14 1.13
N PRO A 111 -22.74 10.41 0.70
CA PRO A 111 -21.87 11.46 1.20
C PRO A 111 -21.83 11.46 2.74
N SER A 112 -20.63 11.36 3.30
CA SER A 112 -20.36 11.37 4.74
C SER A 112 -19.28 12.40 5.05
N SER A 113 -18.98 12.59 6.34
CA SER A 113 -17.76 13.31 6.73
C SER A 113 -16.52 12.64 6.11
N LEU A 114 -15.53 13.48 5.76
CA LEU A 114 -14.25 13.01 5.24
C LEU A 114 -13.57 12.13 6.28
N ARG A 115 -13.19 10.91 5.88
CA ARG A 115 -12.38 9.99 6.68
C ARG A 115 -10.92 10.41 6.60
N VAL A 116 -10.36 10.84 7.73
CA VAL A 116 -8.94 11.24 7.84
C VAL A 116 -8.17 10.15 8.56
N ARG A 117 -7.14 9.62 7.89
CA ARG A 117 -6.23 8.61 8.47
C ARG A 117 -5.14 9.33 9.27
N PRO A 118 -4.98 9.05 10.59
CA PRO A 118 -3.93 9.68 11.38
C PRO A 118 -2.56 9.06 11.09
N ALA A 119 -1.49 9.83 11.33
CA ALA A 119 -0.13 9.29 11.30
C ALA A 119 0.07 8.35 12.51
N ALA A 120 0.56 7.14 12.25
CA ALA A 120 0.63 6.07 13.26
C ALA A 120 1.47 6.44 14.49
N GLN A 121 2.49 7.29 14.34
CA GLN A 121 3.34 7.74 15.44
C GLN A 121 2.71 8.82 16.33
N THR A 122 1.55 9.37 15.95
CA THR A 122 0.89 10.48 16.67
C THR A 122 -0.45 10.09 17.29
N VAL A 123 -0.87 8.83 17.16
CA VAL A 123 -2.14 8.37 17.74
C VAL A 123 -2.06 8.27 19.25
N ASP A 124 -3.16 8.52 19.93
CA ASP A 124 -3.26 8.44 21.38
C ASP A 124 -3.65 7.02 21.85
N GLN A 125 -3.67 6.85 23.17
CA GLN A 125 -4.02 5.58 23.80
C GLN A 125 -5.46 5.14 23.48
N ALA A 126 -6.40 6.08 23.41
CA ALA A 126 -7.80 5.78 23.09
C ALA A 126 -7.95 5.23 21.66
N TYR A 127 -7.20 5.79 20.71
CA TYR A 127 -7.13 5.27 19.36
C TYR A 127 -6.49 3.88 19.31
N ILE A 128 -5.39 3.67 20.04
CA ILE A 128 -4.71 2.37 20.11
C ILE A 128 -5.66 1.29 20.66
N GLU A 129 -6.38 1.57 21.74
CA GLU A 129 -7.37 0.66 22.32
C GLU A 129 -8.49 0.34 21.34
N LYS A 130 -9.00 1.37 20.64
CA LYS A 130 -10.04 1.21 19.62
C LYS A 130 -9.57 0.32 18.46
N TYR A 131 -8.37 0.57 17.93
CA TYR A 131 -7.83 -0.22 16.82
C TYR A 131 -7.48 -1.65 17.26
N SER A 132 -6.90 -1.80 18.45
CA SER A 132 -6.61 -3.11 19.04
C SER A 132 -7.88 -3.94 19.22
N LYS A 133 -8.97 -3.32 19.71
CA LYS A 133 -10.29 -3.96 19.79
C LYS A 133 -10.80 -4.40 18.41
N ALA A 134 -10.67 -3.56 17.39
CA ALA A 134 -11.12 -3.90 16.04
C ALA A 134 -10.37 -5.11 15.47
N ILE A 135 -9.05 -5.17 15.66
CA ILE A 135 -8.23 -6.30 15.21
C ILE A 135 -8.49 -7.56 16.03
N ALA A 136 -8.66 -7.44 17.36
CA ALA A 136 -9.04 -8.58 18.20
C ALA A 136 -10.37 -9.19 17.77
N LEU A 137 -11.38 -8.35 17.49
CA LEU A 137 -12.68 -8.81 16.98
C LEU A 137 -12.56 -9.44 15.59
N MET A 138 -11.73 -8.88 14.70
CA MET A 138 -11.49 -9.44 13.36
C MET A 138 -10.83 -10.82 13.43
N LYS A 139 -9.87 -11.01 14.35
CA LYS A 139 -9.21 -12.30 14.61
C LYS A 139 -10.14 -13.33 15.27
N ALA A 140 -11.15 -12.88 16.01
CA ALA A 140 -12.10 -13.75 16.71
C ALA A 140 -13.30 -14.20 15.85
N LEU A 141 -13.42 -13.72 14.60
CA LEU A 141 -14.44 -14.20 13.67
C LEU A 141 -14.18 -15.67 13.29
N PRO A 142 -15.21 -16.43 12.89
CA PRO A 142 -15.02 -17.76 12.28
C PRO A 142 -14.04 -17.71 11.11
N ASP A 143 -13.25 -18.77 10.93
CA ASP A 143 -12.23 -18.84 9.86
C ASP A 143 -12.82 -18.73 8.44
N ASP A 144 -14.09 -19.12 8.27
CA ASP A 144 -14.82 -19.04 7.00
C ASP A 144 -15.55 -17.69 6.80
N ASP A 145 -15.55 -16.79 7.80
CA ASP A 145 -16.08 -15.45 7.62
C ASP A 145 -15.13 -14.65 6.71
N PRO A 146 -15.59 -14.11 5.55
CA PRO A 146 -14.72 -13.37 4.64
C PRO A 146 -14.05 -12.14 5.27
N ARG A 147 -14.53 -11.68 6.43
CA ARG A 147 -13.99 -10.55 7.19
C ARG A 147 -12.93 -10.97 8.22
N ASN A 148 -12.75 -12.25 8.48
CA ASN A 148 -11.74 -12.78 9.41
C ASN A 148 -10.34 -12.27 9.03
N PHE A 149 -9.47 -12.10 10.02
CA PHE A 149 -8.11 -11.59 9.84
C PHE A 149 -7.31 -12.37 8.79
N THR A 150 -7.35 -13.70 8.85
CA THR A 150 -6.71 -14.60 7.88
C THR A 150 -7.35 -14.46 6.51
N GLN A 151 -8.68 -14.36 6.42
CA GLN A 151 -9.37 -14.17 5.14
C GLN A 151 -9.01 -12.82 4.49
N GLN A 152 -8.84 -11.77 5.28
CA GLN A 152 -8.34 -10.49 4.78
C GLN A 152 -6.89 -10.60 4.29
N ALA A 153 -6.01 -11.34 4.98
CA ALA A 153 -4.64 -11.61 4.51
C ALA A 153 -4.62 -12.45 3.21
N ASN A 154 -5.52 -13.42 3.11
CA ASN A 154 -5.67 -14.30 1.95
C ASN A 154 -6.06 -13.54 0.67
N VAL A 155 -6.76 -12.41 0.77
CA VAL A 155 -6.99 -11.52 -0.39
C VAL A 155 -5.67 -11.08 -1.03
N HIS A 156 -4.68 -10.68 -0.23
CA HIS A 156 -3.38 -10.29 -0.78
C HIS A 156 -2.69 -11.50 -1.42
N CYS A 157 -2.60 -12.63 -0.70
CA CYS A 157 -2.01 -13.85 -1.25
C CYS A 157 -2.65 -14.26 -2.59
N ALA A 158 -3.98 -14.33 -2.67
CA ALA A 158 -4.64 -14.84 -3.86
C ALA A 158 -4.42 -13.98 -5.12
N TYR A 159 -4.39 -12.66 -4.98
CA TYR A 159 -4.21 -11.73 -6.11
C TYR A 159 -2.74 -11.47 -6.47
N CYS A 160 -1.81 -11.85 -5.60
CA CYS A 160 -0.38 -11.51 -5.73
C CYS A 160 0.50 -12.74 -5.97
N ASP A 161 0.01 -13.92 -5.59
CA ASP A 161 0.77 -15.16 -5.64
C ASP A 161 0.11 -16.22 -6.51
N GLY A 162 -0.50 -15.83 -7.64
CA GLY A 162 -0.85 -16.77 -8.71
C GLY A 162 -2.06 -17.67 -8.43
N ALA A 163 -2.86 -17.39 -7.39
CA ALA A 163 -4.02 -18.21 -7.08
C ALA A 163 -5.18 -18.06 -8.10
N TYR A 164 -5.09 -17.10 -9.02
CA TYR A 164 -6.08 -16.89 -10.08
C TYR A 164 -5.42 -16.79 -11.44
N ASP A 165 -6.06 -17.35 -12.45
CA ASP A 165 -5.80 -17.05 -13.85
C ASP A 165 -6.67 -15.89 -14.35
N GLN A 166 -6.25 -15.27 -15.45
CA GLN A 166 -7.06 -14.32 -16.18
C GLN A 166 -8.22 -15.00 -16.89
N VAL A 167 -9.42 -14.43 -16.73
CA VAL A 167 -10.62 -14.90 -17.43
C VAL A 167 -10.39 -14.86 -18.95
N GLY A 168 -10.55 -16.02 -19.59
CA GLY A 168 -10.32 -16.20 -21.04
C GLY A 168 -8.87 -16.52 -21.44
N PHE A 169 -7.94 -16.54 -20.48
CA PHE A 169 -6.52 -16.86 -20.68
C PHE A 169 -6.07 -17.85 -19.60
N PRO A 170 -6.48 -19.12 -19.70
CA PRO A 170 -5.99 -20.16 -18.80
C PRO A 170 -4.47 -20.24 -18.90
N ASP A 171 -3.80 -20.57 -17.80
CA ASP A 171 -2.33 -20.60 -17.67
C ASP A 171 -1.66 -19.21 -17.72
N LEU A 172 -2.45 -18.14 -17.64
CA LEU A 172 -1.96 -16.77 -17.50
C LEU A 172 -2.44 -16.17 -16.17
N GLU A 173 -1.59 -16.32 -15.16
CA GLU A 173 -1.86 -15.83 -13.81
C GLU A 173 -2.21 -14.33 -13.78
N LEU A 174 -3.16 -14.00 -12.91
CA LEU A 174 -3.45 -12.64 -12.50
C LEU A 174 -2.34 -12.15 -11.56
N GLN A 175 -1.77 -10.99 -11.87
CA GLN A 175 -0.78 -10.34 -11.03
C GLN A 175 -1.10 -8.85 -10.90
N ILE A 176 -1.28 -8.38 -9.67
CA ILE A 176 -1.55 -6.95 -9.39
C ILE A 176 -0.28 -6.15 -9.08
N HIS A 177 0.84 -6.83 -8.79
CA HIS A 177 2.15 -6.20 -8.58
C HIS A 177 2.89 -5.95 -9.89
N ASN A 178 3.89 -5.07 -9.83
CA ASN A 178 4.78 -4.76 -10.94
C ASN A 178 4.09 -4.18 -12.20
N CYS A 179 2.89 -3.60 -12.05
CA CYS A 179 2.16 -2.87 -13.08
C CYS A 179 1.23 -1.82 -12.49
N TRP A 180 0.56 -1.08 -13.38
CA TRP A 180 -0.38 -0.01 -13.06
C TRP A 180 -1.59 -0.41 -12.18
N LEU A 181 -1.84 -1.71 -11.98
CA LEU A 181 -2.89 -2.21 -11.11
C LEU A 181 -2.54 -2.11 -9.63
N PHE A 182 -1.25 -1.93 -9.30
CA PHE A 182 -0.75 -1.87 -7.93
C PHE A 182 -1.53 -0.86 -7.07
N PHE A 183 -1.56 0.40 -7.49
CA PHE A 183 -2.24 1.46 -6.72
C PHE A 183 -3.76 1.28 -6.60
N PRO A 184 -4.53 1.07 -7.68
CA PRO A 184 -5.97 0.93 -7.56
C PRO A 184 -6.38 -0.33 -6.79
N PHE A 185 -5.70 -1.47 -6.98
CA PHE A 185 -5.99 -2.69 -6.23
C PHE A 185 -5.82 -2.47 -4.71
N HIS A 186 -4.66 -1.98 -4.28
CA HIS A 186 -4.40 -1.74 -2.85
C HIS A 186 -5.31 -0.66 -2.26
N ARG A 187 -5.73 0.34 -3.06
CA ARG A 187 -6.73 1.32 -2.62
C ARG A 187 -8.07 0.67 -2.31
N TYR A 188 -8.57 -0.22 -3.17
CA TYR A 188 -9.83 -0.94 -2.94
C TYR A 188 -9.70 -1.96 -1.80
N TYR A 189 -8.57 -2.65 -1.71
CA TYR A 189 -8.29 -3.58 -0.61
C TYR A 189 -8.37 -2.87 0.75
N LEU A 190 -7.64 -1.76 0.92
CA LEU A 190 -7.67 -0.97 2.15
C LEU A 190 -9.02 -0.27 2.37
N TYR A 191 -9.75 0.08 1.32
CA TYR A 191 -11.09 0.67 1.43
C TYR A 191 -12.05 -0.28 2.14
N PHE A 192 -12.11 -1.55 1.71
CA PHE A 192 -13.00 -2.53 2.34
C PHE A 192 -12.47 -2.94 3.72
N TYR A 193 -11.16 -3.16 3.87
CA TYR A 193 -10.54 -3.52 5.14
C TYR A 193 -10.85 -2.50 6.26
N GLU A 194 -10.68 -1.20 5.99
CA GLU A 194 -11.02 -0.13 6.94
C GLU A 194 -12.50 -0.15 7.34
N ARG A 195 -13.40 -0.38 6.38
CA ARG A 195 -14.85 -0.39 6.62
C ARG A 195 -15.31 -1.63 7.38
N ILE A 196 -14.64 -2.77 7.17
CA ILE A 196 -14.85 -3.98 7.95
C ILE A 196 -14.50 -3.72 9.41
N LEU A 197 -13.30 -3.18 9.68
CA LEU A 197 -12.89 -2.83 11.05
C LEU A 197 -13.86 -1.86 11.71
N ALA A 198 -14.23 -0.78 11.02
CA ALA A 198 -15.22 0.19 11.50
C ALA A 198 -16.56 -0.48 11.87
N LYS A 199 -17.02 -1.44 11.06
CA LYS A 199 -18.26 -2.19 11.31
C LYS A 199 -18.13 -3.13 12.51
N LEU A 200 -16.98 -3.78 12.71
CA LEU A 200 -16.78 -4.72 13.82
C LEU A 200 -16.85 -4.03 15.18
N ILE A 201 -16.40 -2.78 15.29
CA ILE A 201 -16.48 -1.99 16.53
C ILE A 201 -17.70 -1.06 16.60
N ASN A 202 -18.61 -1.13 15.62
CA ASN A 202 -19.76 -0.23 15.49
C ASN A 202 -19.37 1.27 15.53
N ASP A 203 -18.22 1.62 14.95
CA ASP A 203 -17.73 3.00 14.87
C ASP A 203 -17.56 3.41 13.41
N PRO A 204 -18.56 4.09 12.82
CA PRO A 204 -18.48 4.54 11.43
C PRO A 204 -17.44 5.66 11.21
N THR A 205 -16.85 6.21 12.28
CA THR A 205 -15.80 7.23 12.21
C THR A 205 -14.39 6.64 12.22
N PHE A 206 -14.24 5.33 12.50
CA PHE A 206 -12.94 4.67 12.48
C PHE A 206 -12.28 4.76 11.10
N THR A 207 -10.99 5.09 11.13
CA THR A 207 -10.08 5.14 9.99
C THR A 207 -8.79 4.40 10.36
N LEU A 208 -8.12 3.80 9.36
CA LEU A 208 -6.81 3.20 9.58
C LEU A 208 -5.75 4.27 9.86
N PRO A 209 -4.71 4.00 10.65
CA PRO A 209 -3.55 4.87 10.69
C PRO A 209 -2.71 4.62 9.43
N PHE A 210 -1.82 5.54 9.09
CA PHE A 210 -0.79 5.30 8.09
C PHE A 210 0.60 5.43 8.71
N TRP A 211 1.52 4.57 8.30
CA TRP A 211 2.92 4.69 8.70
C TRP A 211 3.53 5.86 7.90
N ASN A 212 3.83 6.96 8.59
CA ASN A 212 4.34 8.20 8.01
C ASN A 212 5.88 8.18 7.91
N TRP A 213 6.41 7.21 7.16
CA TRP A 213 7.86 6.99 7.00
C TRP A 213 8.56 8.05 6.14
N ASP A 214 7.80 8.90 5.45
CA ASP A 214 8.31 10.04 4.70
C ASP A 214 8.59 11.28 5.58
N ALA A 215 8.20 11.25 6.86
CA ALA A 215 8.58 12.23 7.86
C ALA A 215 9.57 11.63 8.88
N PRO A 216 10.62 12.37 9.31
CA PRO A 216 11.64 11.85 10.25
C PRO A 216 11.07 11.27 11.55
N ALA A 217 9.97 11.83 12.07
CA ALA A 217 9.32 11.35 13.28
C ALA A 217 8.63 9.99 13.11
N GLY A 218 8.26 9.60 11.89
CA GLY A 218 7.61 8.33 11.58
C GLY A 218 8.56 7.28 10.96
N MET A 219 9.88 7.51 10.97
CA MET A 219 10.85 6.57 10.39
C MET A 219 11.19 5.36 11.27
N GLN A 220 10.56 5.22 12.45
CA GLN A 220 10.63 4.00 13.26
C GLN A 220 9.36 3.18 13.05
N LEU A 221 9.43 1.87 13.28
CA LEU A 221 8.21 1.06 13.41
C LEU A 221 7.28 1.73 14.44
N PRO A 222 6.03 2.06 14.09
CA PRO A 222 5.13 2.74 15.03
C PRO A 222 4.91 1.90 16.28
N ALA A 223 5.00 2.53 17.46
CA ALA A 223 5.01 1.84 18.76
C ALA A 223 3.77 0.97 19.01
N LEU A 224 2.60 1.33 18.46
CA LEU A 224 1.38 0.53 18.56
C LEU A 224 1.51 -0.89 17.99
N TYR A 225 2.45 -1.10 17.06
CA TYR A 225 2.73 -2.42 16.49
C TYR A 225 3.81 -3.18 17.26
N ALA A 226 4.61 -2.51 18.10
CA ALA A 226 5.79 -3.09 18.75
C ALA A 226 5.51 -3.73 20.12
N ASN A 227 4.30 -3.59 20.67
CA ASN A 227 3.93 -4.19 21.96
C ASN A 227 3.53 -5.66 21.81
N PRO A 228 4.29 -6.65 22.35
CA PRO A 228 3.97 -8.08 22.21
C PRO A 228 2.61 -8.50 22.76
N ASP A 229 2.07 -7.77 23.74
CA ASP A 229 0.76 -8.06 24.34
C ASP A 229 -0.42 -7.53 23.50
N SER A 230 -0.13 -6.79 22.42
CA SER A 230 -1.13 -6.18 21.56
C SER A 230 -1.61 -7.14 20.47
N PRO A 231 -2.92 -7.16 20.12
CA PRO A 231 -3.40 -7.88 18.94
C PRO A 231 -2.85 -7.31 17.62
N LEU A 232 -2.21 -6.13 17.64
CA LEU A 232 -1.52 -5.50 16.50
C LEU A 232 -0.08 -6.01 16.31
N TYR A 233 0.44 -6.77 17.27
CA TYR A 233 1.78 -7.35 17.20
C TYR A 233 1.84 -8.49 16.18
N ASP A 234 3.03 -8.68 15.64
CA ASP A 234 3.39 -9.80 14.79
C ASP A 234 4.82 -10.20 15.16
N GLU A 235 4.99 -11.45 15.62
CA GLU A 235 6.26 -12.01 16.05
C GLU A 235 7.19 -12.33 14.87
N LEU A 236 6.66 -12.41 13.65
CA LEU A 236 7.40 -12.75 12.44
C LEU A 236 8.11 -11.54 11.81
N ARG A 237 8.26 -10.44 12.55
CA ARG A 237 9.05 -9.26 12.13
C ARG A 237 10.52 -9.43 12.48
N ALA A 238 11.40 -8.80 11.71
CA ALA A 238 12.83 -8.79 12.01
C ALA A 238 13.09 -8.19 13.40
N ALA A 239 13.73 -8.97 14.29
CA ALA A 239 14.02 -8.55 15.66
C ALA A 239 14.98 -7.34 15.71
N THR A 240 15.91 -7.24 14.74
CA THR A 240 16.87 -6.14 14.65
C THR A 240 16.28 -4.83 14.13
N HIS A 241 15.07 -4.85 13.57
CA HIS A 241 14.39 -3.68 13.00
C HIS A 241 13.24 -3.14 13.88
N GLN A 242 13.16 -3.61 15.13
CA GLN A 242 12.25 -3.05 16.11
C GLN A 242 12.73 -1.67 16.61
N PRO A 243 11.85 -0.80 17.14
CA PRO A 243 12.26 0.46 17.74
C PRO A 243 13.35 0.23 18.80
N PRO A 244 14.39 1.09 18.88
CA PRO A 244 14.49 2.41 18.26
C PRO A 244 15.13 2.43 16.85
N ALA A 245 15.28 1.28 16.20
CA ALA A 245 15.86 1.21 14.85
C ALA A 245 15.05 2.06 13.86
N LEU A 246 15.77 2.74 12.96
CA LEU A 246 15.15 3.44 11.84
C LEU A 246 14.98 2.47 10.68
N LEU A 247 13.84 2.57 9.99
CA LEU A 247 13.66 1.88 8.72
C LEU A 247 14.67 2.40 7.69
N ASP A 248 15.05 1.52 6.79
CA ASP A 248 15.89 1.84 5.64
C ASP A 248 15.08 1.68 4.36
N LEU A 249 14.75 2.79 3.68
CA LEU A 249 13.99 2.76 2.43
C LEU A 249 14.81 2.24 1.23
N GLU A 250 16.12 2.06 1.40
CA GLU A 250 17.00 1.45 0.39
C GLU A 250 17.50 0.06 0.84
N PHE A 251 16.84 -0.57 1.81
CA PHE A 251 17.25 -1.85 2.36
C PHE A 251 17.40 -2.91 1.27
N ASN A 252 18.60 -3.50 1.19
CA ASN A 252 18.98 -4.47 0.15
C ASN A 252 19.13 -5.90 0.71
N GLY A 253 18.73 -6.13 1.97
CA GLY A 253 18.92 -7.40 2.67
C GLY A 253 20.09 -7.41 3.65
N THR A 254 20.90 -6.34 3.70
CA THR A 254 21.99 -6.18 4.67
C THR A 254 21.88 -4.88 5.44
N ASP A 255 22.16 -4.93 6.75
CA ASP A 255 22.11 -3.76 7.62
C ASP A 255 23.39 -2.92 7.47
N GLU A 256 23.25 -1.69 6.99
CA GLU A 256 24.34 -0.73 6.96
C GLU A 256 24.50 0.00 8.31
N LYS A 257 25.74 0.10 8.79
CA LYS A 257 26.03 0.86 10.03
C LYS A 257 26.18 2.34 9.72
N VAL A 258 25.06 3.04 9.63
CA VAL A 258 25.02 4.50 9.48
C VAL A 258 24.48 5.17 10.75
N ASN A 259 24.83 6.44 10.95
CA ASN A 259 24.25 7.20 12.05
C ASN A 259 22.82 7.65 11.73
N ARG A 260 22.07 8.07 12.75
CA ARG A 260 20.66 8.48 12.64
C ARG A 260 20.42 9.55 11.57
N GLU A 261 21.25 10.59 11.54
CA GLU A 261 21.10 11.70 10.60
C GLU A 261 21.32 11.24 9.16
N ALA A 262 22.33 10.41 8.91
CA ALA A 262 22.61 9.83 7.61
C ALA A 262 21.44 8.95 7.13
N GLN A 263 20.87 8.11 8.00
CA GLN A 263 19.70 7.28 7.63
C GLN A 263 18.47 8.13 7.29
N VAL A 264 18.17 9.14 8.11
CA VAL A 264 17.05 10.07 7.84
C VAL A 264 17.24 10.77 6.51
N ASN A 265 18.43 11.32 6.25
CA ASN A 265 18.75 12.00 5.00
C ASN A 265 18.69 11.05 3.80
N SER A 266 19.11 9.79 3.96
CA SER A 266 18.97 8.77 2.93
C SER A 266 17.49 8.53 2.61
N ASN A 267 16.67 8.23 3.62
CA ASN A 267 15.24 8.00 3.46
C ASN A 267 14.53 9.17 2.77
N LEU A 268 14.80 10.43 3.15
CA LEU A 268 14.21 11.61 2.51
C LEU A 268 14.61 11.73 1.02
N LYS A 269 15.87 11.40 0.68
CA LYS A 269 16.32 11.37 -0.72
C LYS A 269 15.64 10.26 -1.51
N ILE A 270 15.43 9.10 -0.91
CA ILE A 270 14.66 8.01 -1.54
C ILE A 270 13.23 8.45 -1.81
N MET A 271 12.57 9.13 -0.87
CA MET A 271 11.23 9.67 -1.09
C MET A 271 11.17 10.67 -2.24
N TYR A 272 12.11 11.62 -2.27
CA TYR A 272 12.21 12.55 -3.40
C TYR A 272 12.43 11.81 -4.73
N ARG A 273 13.26 10.76 -4.72
CA ARG A 273 13.53 9.94 -5.90
C ARG A 273 12.27 9.24 -6.39
N GLN A 274 11.53 8.57 -5.50
CA GLN A 274 10.33 7.80 -5.82
C GLN A 274 9.14 8.68 -6.21
N MET A 275 8.98 9.84 -5.59
CA MET A 275 7.79 10.69 -5.77
C MET A 275 8.00 11.84 -6.77
N VAL A 276 9.25 12.22 -7.07
CA VAL A 276 9.55 13.39 -7.90
C VAL A 276 10.50 13.04 -9.05
N SER A 277 11.76 12.68 -8.76
CA SER A 277 12.78 12.62 -9.82
C SER A 277 12.57 11.47 -10.80
N ASN A 278 12.06 10.32 -10.32
CA ASN A 278 11.79 9.16 -11.15
C ASN A 278 10.32 9.05 -11.56
N ALA A 279 9.40 9.79 -10.93
CA ALA A 279 7.95 9.72 -11.18
C ALA A 279 7.43 10.76 -12.17
N LYS A 280 8.27 11.20 -13.12
CA LYS A 280 7.95 12.32 -14.04
C LYS A 280 6.80 12.06 -15.01
N LYS A 281 6.34 10.81 -15.14
CA LYS A 281 5.26 10.39 -16.03
C LYS A 281 4.39 9.33 -15.33
N PRO A 282 3.10 9.22 -15.67
CA PRO A 282 2.22 8.19 -15.09
C PRO A 282 2.80 6.77 -15.18
N LEU A 283 3.37 6.38 -16.32
CA LEU A 283 3.97 5.05 -16.50
C LEU A 283 5.21 4.80 -15.63
N LEU A 284 5.92 5.86 -15.23
CA LEU A 284 7.08 5.74 -14.35
C LEU A 284 6.67 5.69 -12.87
N PHE A 285 5.49 6.20 -12.54
CA PHE A 285 4.96 6.23 -11.17
C PHE A 285 4.05 5.02 -10.88
N PHE A 286 3.02 4.81 -11.71
CA PHE A 286 2.06 3.72 -11.54
C PHE A 286 2.59 2.38 -12.04
N GLY A 287 3.54 2.40 -12.99
CA GLY A 287 4.04 1.21 -13.66
C GLY A 287 3.45 1.02 -15.06
N TRP A 288 3.90 -0.04 -15.73
CA TRP A 288 3.45 -0.38 -17.08
C TRP A 288 2.06 -1.06 -17.07
N PRO A 289 1.30 -0.92 -18.16
CA PRO A 289 0.10 -1.71 -18.40
C PRO A 289 0.36 -3.22 -18.50
#